data_AF-A0A920QI66-F1
#
_entry.id   AF-A0A920QI66-F1
#
_cell.length_a   1.000
_cell.length_b   1.000
_cell.length_c   1.000
_cell.angle_alpha   90.00
_cell.angle_beta   90.00
_cell.angle_gamma   90.00
#
_symmetry.space_group_name_H-M   'P 1'
#
loop_
_entity.id
_entity.type
_entity.pdbx_description
1 polymer ?
#
loop_
_entity_poly.entity_id
_entity_poly.type
_entity_poly.pdbx_seq_one_letter_code
_entity_poly.pdbx_strand_id
1 'polypeptide(L)'
;MGNPEILVYGMLSALIAAALWLTIASWMGWPVSTTHSIIGAIVGFAIVGIGVDAVNWSKIGTIVLSWIVSPLVGGTIAFLLMRSIQKFILDTEIPFLNAKRYAPFYVFLVGFLISLVTLFKGLKHLDIELSILQSFILAVIFGVFVAVIVYIIINRISMKLGESIHDQFNHIEKIFGIMMIFSASAMAFAHGSNDVANGIGPMAAIVSIVESGGEMAQKSSLPLWILLIGGFGIVLGCRL
;
A
#
# COMPACT_ATOMS: atom_id res chain seq x y z
N MET A 1 -24.57 -3.99 29.34
CA MET A 1 -23.64 -2.96 28.84
C MET A 1 -22.25 -3.43 29.21
N GLY A 2 -21.52 -3.93 28.21
CA GLY A 2 -20.46 -4.92 28.36
C GLY A 2 -19.19 -4.37 28.98
N ASN A 3 -18.52 -5.19 29.79
CA ASN A 3 -17.23 -4.87 30.40
C ASN A 3 -16.24 -4.46 29.29
N PRO A 4 -15.81 -3.19 29.23
CA PRO A 4 -14.86 -2.71 28.21
C PRO A 4 -13.53 -3.50 28.24
N GLU A 5 -13.22 -4.10 29.38
CA GLU A 5 -12.10 -5.03 29.58
C GLU A 5 -12.16 -6.25 28.64
N ILE A 6 -13.34 -6.79 28.34
CA ILE A 6 -13.49 -7.95 27.43
C ILE A 6 -13.01 -7.58 26.03
N LEU A 7 -13.28 -6.36 25.58
CA LEU A 7 -12.82 -5.86 24.29
C LEU A 7 -11.31 -5.64 24.28
N VAL A 8 -10.73 -5.13 25.37
CA VAL A 8 -9.28 -4.98 25.52
C VAL A 8 -8.59 -6.34 25.43
N TYR A 9 -9.04 -7.33 26.21
CA TYR A 9 -8.50 -8.69 26.16
C TYR A 9 -8.70 -9.34 24.79
N GLY A 10 -9.82 -9.05 24.13
CA GLY A 10 -10.08 -9.51 22.78
C GLY A 10 -9.13 -8.97 21.73
N MET A 11 -8.90 -7.66 21.74
CA MET A 11 -7.97 -7.02 20.80
C MET A 11 -6.52 -7.49 21.04
N LEU A 12 -6.11 -7.66 22.30
CA LEU A 12 -4.81 -8.26 22.64
C LEU A 12 -4.70 -9.70 22.15
N SER A 13 -5.74 -10.51 22.38
CA SER A 13 -5.77 -11.90 21.92
C SER A 13 -5.70 -11.98 20.40
N ALA A 14 -6.40 -11.09 19.69
CA ALA A 14 -6.37 -11.03 18.24
C ALA A 14 -4.98 -10.67 17.69
N LEU A 15 -4.30 -9.69 18.30
CA LEU A 15 -2.93 -9.34 17.95
C LEU A 15 -1.95 -10.49 18.17
N ILE A 16 -2.04 -11.18 19.31
CA ILE A 16 -1.18 -12.34 19.62
C ILE A 16 -1.44 -13.48 18.64
N ALA A 17 -2.71 -13.82 18.38
CA ALA A 17 -3.07 -14.88 17.45
C ALA A 17 -2.56 -14.59 16.04
N ALA A 18 -2.76 -13.36 15.55
CA ALA A 18 -2.25 -12.95 14.24
C ALA A 18 -0.71 -12.97 14.21
N ALA A 19 -0.03 -12.45 15.23
CA ALA A 19 1.43 -12.43 15.30
C ALA A 19 2.03 -13.84 15.31
N LEU A 20 1.47 -14.77 16.10
CA LEU A 20 1.91 -16.16 16.14
C LEU A 20 1.74 -16.83 14.78
N TRP A 21 0.57 -16.69 14.16
CA TRP A 21 0.30 -17.28 12.85
C TRP A 21 1.24 -16.71 11.76
N LEU A 22 1.40 -15.39 11.72
CA LEU A 22 2.29 -14.74 10.76
C LEU A 22 3.76 -15.15 10.97
N THR A 23 4.21 -15.27 12.21
CA THR A 23 5.59 -15.71 12.51
C THR A 23 5.83 -17.14 12.03
N ILE A 24 4.89 -18.05 12.30
CA ILE A 24 4.97 -19.45 11.82
C ILE A 24 5.00 -19.48 10.30
N ALA A 25 4.08 -18.77 9.64
CA ALA A 25 4.02 -18.73 8.19
C ALA A 25 5.30 -18.15 7.57
N SER A 26 5.88 -17.10 8.16
CA SER A 26 7.15 -16.53 7.75
C SER A 26 8.31 -17.53 7.88
N TRP A 27 8.40 -18.27 8.99
CA TRP A 27 9.42 -19.31 9.16
C TRP A 27 9.29 -20.46 8.16
N MET A 28 8.07 -20.75 7.71
CA MET A 28 7.79 -21.75 6.68
C MET A 28 7.90 -21.21 5.25
N GLY A 29 8.16 -19.91 5.08
CA GLY A 29 8.24 -19.25 3.78
C GLY A 29 6.91 -19.13 3.04
N TRP A 30 5.77 -19.21 3.75
CA TRP A 30 4.44 -19.14 3.16
C TRP A 30 3.97 -17.69 2.98
N PRO A 31 3.60 -17.26 1.76
CA PRO A 31 3.04 -15.94 1.54
C PRO A 31 1.60 -15.91 2.04
N VAL A 32 1.40 -15.43 3.28
CA VAL A 32 0.09 -15.28 3.91
C VAL A 32 -0.31 -13.81 4.03
N SER A 33 -1.61 -13.55 4.15
CA SER A 33 -2.12 -12.18 4.26
C SER A 33 -2.31 -11.75 5.71
N THR A 34 -1.56 -10.72 6.12
CA THR A 34 -1.68 -10.02 7.41
C THR A 34 -3.10 -9.56 7.70
N THR A 35 -3.78 -8.98 6.70
CA THR A 35 -5.15 -8.46 6.80
C THR A 35 -6.17 -9.57 7.11
N HIS A 36 -6.05 -10.72 6.45
CA HIS A 36 -6.95 -11.85 6.71
C HIS A 36 -6.72 -12.43 8.11
N SER A 37 -5.46 -12.53 8.53
CA SER A 37 -5.10 -13.06 9.85
C SER A 37 -5.66 -12.20 10.98
N ILE A 38 -5.48 -10.86 10.93
CA ILE A 38 -5.98 -9.99 12.00
C ILE A 38 -7.50 -9.87 12.01
N ILE A 39 -8.14 -9.74 10.85
CA ILE A 39 -9.61 -9.64 10.76
C ILE A 39 -10.26 -10.95 11.19
N GLY A 40 -9.71 -12.09 10.77
CA GLY A 40 -10.15 -13.40 11.23
C GLY A 40 -10.04 -13.56 12.75
N ALA A 41 -8.93 -13.11 13.34
CA ALA A 41 -8.73 -13.16 14.78
C ALA A 41 -9.71 -12.26 15.55
N ILE A 42 -9.97 -11.04 15.06
CA ILE A 42 -10.96 -10.11 15.65
C ILE A 42 -12.38 -10.72 15.58
N VAL A 43 -12.77 -11.28 14.42
CA VAL A 43 -14.08 -11.92 14.25
C VAL A 43 -14.21 -13.15 15.15
N GLY A 44 -13.16 -13.98 15.23
CA GLY A 44 -13.14 -15.16 16.10
C GLY A 44 -13.32 -14.80 17.57
N PHE A 45 -12.58 -13.79 18.06
CA PHE A 45 -12.79 -13.25 19.40
C PHE A 45 -14.21 -12.73 19.59
N ALA A 46 -14.72 -11.91 18.67
CA ALA A 46 -16.04 -11.30 18.81
C ALA A 46 -17.15 -12.37 18.93
N ILE A 47 -17.08 -13.44 18.14
CA ILE A 47 -18.03 -14.55 18.20
C ILE A 47 -17.98 -15.27 19.55
N VAL A 48 -16.78 -15.57 20.05
CA VAL A 48 -16.60 -16.36 21.29
C VAL A 48 -16.81 -15.53 22.55
N GLY A 49 -16.28 -14.31 22.58
CA GLY A 49 -16.20 -13.47 23.78
C GLY A 49 -17.41 -12.56 24.00
N ILE A 50 -18.17 -12.24 22.94
CA ILE A 50 -19.30 -11.30 23.03
C ILE A 50 -20.58 -11.92 22.43
N GLY A 51 -20.45 -12.59 21.29
CA GLY A 51 -21.53 -13.29 20.61
C GLY A 51 -21.56 -13.00 19.12
N VAL A 52 -22.22 -13.88 18.37
CA VAL A 52 -22.36 -13.81 16.90
C VAL A 52 -23.01 -12.49 16.44
N ASP A 53 -23.97 -11.98 17.22
CA ASP A 53 -24.69 -10.74 16.90
C ASP A 53 -23.86 -9.47 17.12
N ALA A 54 -22.76 -9.56 17.86
CA ALA A 54 -21.85 -8.42 18.08
C ALA A 54 -20.99 -8.11 16.86
N VAL A 55 -20.87 -9.05 15.91
CA VAL A 55 -20.12 -8.86 14.67
C VAL A 55 -20.94 -8.06 13.67
N ASN A 56 -20.37 -6.99 13.12
CA ASN A 56 -21.00 -6.28 12.03
C ASN A 56 -20.82 -7.04 10.71
N TRP A 57 -21.72 -7.99 10.44
CA TRP A 57 -21.71 -8.85 9.25
C TRP A 57 -21.76 -8.07 7.93
N SER A 58 -22.42 -6.92 7.90
CA SER A 58 -22.44 -6.05 6.71
C SER A 58 -21.05 -5.47 6.39
N LYS A 59 -20.32 -4.99 7.41
CA LYS A 59 -18.94 -4.51 7.23
C LYS A 59 -17.99 -5.64 6.87
N ILE A 60 -18.09 -6.80 7.53
CA ILE A 60 -17.29 -7.98 7.18
C ILE A 60 -17.55 -8.41 5.73
N GLY A 61 -18.80 -8.45 5.29
CA GLY A 61 -19.15 -8.76 3.90
C GLY A 61 -18.50 -7.80 2.89
N THR A 62 -18.46 -6.51 3.21
CA THR A 62 -17.80 -5.49 2.37
C THR A 62 -16.29 -5.70 2.30
N ILE A 63 -15.66 -6.07 3.43
CA ILE A 63 -14.23 -6.41 3.49
C ILE A 63 -13.94 -7.65 2.64
N VAL A 64 -14.71 -8.72 2.80
CA VAL A 64 -14.53 -9.96 2.03
C VAL A 64 -14.71 -9.72 0.54
N LEU A 65 -15.70 -8.91 0.16
CA LEU A 65 -15.89 -8.49 -1.23
C LEU A 65 -14.65 -7.75 -1.76
N SER A 66 -14.05 -6.88 -0.96
CA SER A 66 -12.83 -6.16 -1.35
C SER A 66 -11.63 -7.09 -1.61
N TRP A 67 -11.55 -8.24 -0.94
CA TRP A 67 -10.48 -9.22 -1.14
C TRP A 67 -10.57 -9.93 -2.50
N ILE A 68 -11.76 -9.99 -3.10
CA ILE A 68 -11.98 -10.56 -4.43
C ILE A 68 -11.84 -9.46 -5.49
N VAL A 69 -12.44 -8.31 -5.25
CA VAL A 69 -12.47 -7.20 -6.22
C VAL A 69 -11.07 -6.60 -6.41
N SER A 70 -10.29 -6.44 -5.33
CA SER A 70 -8.98 -5.76 -5.42
C SER A 70 -7.97 -6.51 -6.31
N PRO A 71 -7.78 -7.84 -6.18
CA PRO A 71 -6.92 -8.59 -7.10
C PRO A 71 -7.43 -8.58 -8.54
N LEU A 72 -8.75 -8.65 -8.74
CA LEU A 72 -9.34 -8.64 -10.08
C LEU A 72 -9.10 -7.31 -10.80
N VAL A 73 -9.35 -6.19 -10.11
CA VAL A 73 -9.10 -4.86 -10.64
C VAL A 73 -7.60 -4.63 -10.83
N GLY A 74 -6.77 -5.02 -9.86
CA GLY A 74 -5.32 -4.93 -9.95
C GLY A 74 -4.74 -5.71 -11.12
N GLY A 75 -5.18 -6.96 -11.30
CA GLY A 75 -4.79 -7.82 -12.43
C GLY A 75 -5.24 -7.26 -13.77
N THR A 76 -6.46 -6.72 -13.84
CA THR A 76 -6.97 -6.06 -15.06
C THR A 76 -6.14 -4.84 -15.44
N ILE A 77 -5.85 -3.95 -14.48
CA ILE A 77 -5.02 -2.77 -14.72
C ILE A 77 -3.60 -3.16 -15.10
N ALA A 78 -3.00 -4.14 -14.42
CA ALA A 78 -1.67 -4.66 -14.73
C ALA A 78 -1.62 -5.21 -16.17
N PHE A 79 -2.63 -5.98 -16.59
CA PHE A 79 -2.75 -6.48 -17.95
C PHE A 79 -2.84 -5.35 -18.98
N LEU A 80 -3.68 -4.34 -18.73
CA LEU A 80 -3.82 -3.20 -19.64
C LEU A 80 -2.53 -2.37 -19.73
N LEU A 81 -1.85 -2.13 -18.61
CA LEU A 81 -0.57 -1.42 -18.59
C LEU A 81 0.52 -2.21 -19.32
N MET A 82 0.63 -3.51 -19.08
CA MET A 82 1.60 -4.36 -19.78
C MET A 82 1.32 -4.39 -21.28
N ARG A 83 0.05 -4.53 -21.68
CA ARG A 83 -0.37 -4.49 -23.08
C ARG A 83 -0.07 -3.13 -23.73
N SER A 84 -0.23 -2.04 -22.99
CA SER A 84 0.14 -0.69 -23.42
C SER A 84 1.65 -0.57 -23.64
N ILE A 85 2.46 -1.06 -22.70
CA ILE A 85 3.93 -1.06 -22.83
C ILE A 85 4.37 -1.88 -24.04
N GLN A 86 3.84 -3.09 -24.21
CA GLN A 86 4.15 -3.93 -25.36
C GLN A 86 3.81 -3.22 -26.67
N LYS A 87 2.59 -2.71 -26.81
CA LYS A 87 2.13 -2.07 -28.05
C LYS A 87 2.85 -0.76 -28.39
N PHE A 88 3.13 0.09 -27.39
CA PHE A 88 3.68 1.43 -27.64
C PHE A 88 5.20 1.52 -27.54
N ILE A 89 5.86 0.57 -26.86
CA ILE A 89 7.31 0.57 -26.67
C ILE A 89 7.95 -0.61 -27.39
N LEU A 90 7.59 -1.85 -27.02
CA LEU A 90 8.35 -3.04 -27.43
C LEU A 90 8.07 -3.48 -28.88
N ASP A 91 6.81 -3.53 -29.29
CA ASP A 91 6.36 -3.99 -30.61
C ASP A 91 6.33 -2.84 -31.62
N THR A 92 7.42 -2.09 -31.71
CA THR A 92 7.53 -0.94 -32.61
C THR A 92 8.83 -1.01 -33.43
N GLU A 93 8.85 -0.32 -34.57
CA GLU A 93 10.03 -0.33 -35.45
C GLU A 93 11.27 0.31 -34.81
N ILE A 94 11.07 1.19 -33.82
CA ILE A 94 12.13 1.92 -33.09
C ILE A 94 11.87 1.94 -31.57
N PRO A 95 12.01 0.78 -30.88
CA PRO A 95 11.63 0.63 -29.48
C PRO A 95 12.35 1.59 -28.52
N PHE A 96 13.62 1.90 -28.80
CA PHE A 96 14.40 2.82 -27.96
C PHE A 96 13.83 4.25 -27.96
N LEU A 97 13.48 4.80 -29.13
CA LEU A 97 12.94 6.16 -29.21
C LEU A 97 11.54 6.23 -28.58
N ASN A 98 10.75 5.18 -28.77
CA ASN A 98 9.44 5.08 -28.14
C ASN A 98 9.54 4.90 -26.62
N ALA A 99 10.50 4.13 -26.11
CA ALA A 99 10.78 4.06 -24.68
C ALA A 99 11.07 5.45 -24.12
N LYS A 100 11.94 6.22 -24.79
CA LYS A 100 12.26 7.60 -24.41
C LYS A 100 11.05 8.55 -24.43
N ARG A 101 10.11 8.33 -25.34
CA ARG A 101 8.88 9.13 -25.47
C ARG A 101 7.81 8.75 -24.43
N TYR A 102 7.57 7.46 -24.21
CA TYR A 102 6.46 6.97 -23.39
C TYR A 102 6.84 6.66 -21.93
N ALA A 103 8.10 6.36 -21.62
CA ALA A 103 8.54 6.09 -20.25
C ALA A 103 8.21 7.22 -19.25
N PRO A 104 8.41 8.51 -19.57
CA PRO A 104 8.04 9.61 -18.66
C PRO A 104 6.55 9.63 -18.33
N PHE A 105 5.68 9.22 -19.26
CA PHE A 105 4.24 9.15 -19.03
C PHE A 105 3.86 8.04 -18.02
N TYR A 106 4.48 6.87 -18.11
CA TYR A 106 4.26 5.81 -17.12
C TYR A 106 4.79 6.20 -15.73
N VAL A 107 5.93 6.89 -15.68
CA VAL A 107 6.47 7.43 -14.42
C VAL A 107 5.57 8.51 -13.83
N PHE A 108 5.01 9.40 -14.67
CA PHE A 108 3.99 10.35 -14.25
C PHE A 108 2.83 9.63 -13.55
N LEU A 109 2.29 8.57 -14.16
CA LEU A 109 1.18 7.81 -13.61
C LEU A 109 1.52 7.18 -12.26
N VAL A 110 2.72 6.60 -12.12
CA VAL A 110 3.20 6.04 -10.84
C VAL A 110 3.37 7.14 -9.79
N GLY A 111 4.06 8.24 -10.11
CA GLY A 111 4.26 9.37 -9.20
C GLY A 111 2.95 10.02 -8.75
N PHE A 112 2.01 10.18 -9.68
CA PHE A 112 0.66 10.65 -9.41
C PHE A 112 -0.07 9.73 -8.42
N LEU A 113 -0.06 8.42 -8.67
CA LEU A 113 -0.71 7.44 -7.78
C LEU A 113 -0.09 7.42 -6.37
N ILE A 114 1.24 7.46 -6.26
CA ILE A 114 1.94 7.52 -4.95
C ILE A 114 1.51 8.77 -4.19
N SER A 115 1.54 9.92 -4.86
CA SER A 115 1.18 11.19 -4.23
C SER A 115 -0.27 11.17 -3.76
N LEU A 116 -1.19 10.64 -4.59
CA LEU A 116 -2.59 10.52 -4.25
C LEU A 116 -2.81 9.59 -3.04
N VAL A 117 -2.16 8.42 -3.00
CA VAL A 117 -2.22 7.52 -1.85
C VAL A 117 -1.65 8.21 -0.59
N THR A 118 -0.55 8.95 -0.72
CA THR A 118 0.08 9.68 0.40
C THR A 118 -0.82 10.79 0.94
N LEU A 119 -1.50 11.55 0.08
CA LEU A 119 -2.37 12.64 0.48
C LEU A 119 -3.67 12.11 1.12
N PHE A 120 -4.27 11.05 0.57
CA PHE A 120 -5.53 10.52 1.10
C PHE A 120 -5.37 9.55 2.27
N LYS A 121 -4.24 8.85 2.40
CA LYS A 121 -3.98 7.94 3.53
C LYS A 121 -2.99 8.49 4.54
N GLY A 122 -1.93 9.16 4.10
CA GLY A 122 -0.85 9.67 4.96
C GLY A 122 -1.22 10.95 5.70
N LEU A 123 -1.78 11.95 5.01
CA LEU A 123 -2.08 13.27 5.62
C LEU A 123 -3.30 13.29 6.55
N LYS A 124 -4.11 12.23 6.57
CA LYS A 124 -5.29 12.14 7.45
C LYS A 124 -4.97 12.24 8.95
N HIS A 125 -3.71 12.03 9.34
CA HIS A 125 -3.25 12.11 10.73
C HIS A 125 -2.62 13.46 11.08
N LEU A 126 -2.50 14.39 10.12
CA LEU A 126 -1.77 15.66 10.30
C LEU A 126 -2.69 16.88 10.42
N ASP A 127 -4.02 16.70 10.54
CA ASP A 127 -5.02 17.78 10.60
C ASP A 127 -4.91 18.82 9.44
N ILE A 128 -4.29 18.44 8.32
CA ILE A 128 -4.21 19.27 7.12
C ILE A 128 -5.48 18.98 6.30
N GLU A 129 -6.50 19.82 6.47
CA GLU A 129 -7.73 19.77 5.66
C GLU A 129 -7.48 20.26 4.23
N LEU A 130 -6.85 19.43 3.41
CA LEU A 130 -6.79 19.67 1.97
C LEU A 130 -8.12 19.27 1.32
N SER A 131 -8.68 20.18 0.53
CA SER A 131 -9.81 19.85 -0.33
C SER A 131 -9.43 18.74 -1.31
N ILE A 132 -10.39 17.89 -1.68
CA ILE A 132 -10.21 16.81 -2.66
C ILE A 132 -9.52 17.36 -3.93
N LEU A 133 -9.96 18.53 -4.40
CA LEU A 133 -9.41 19.16 -5.60
C LEU A 133 -7.94 19.58 -5.41
N GLN A 134 -7.58 20.12 -4.24
CA GLN A 134 -6.20 20.52 -3.94
C GLN A 134 -5.28 19.29 -3.88
N SER A 135 -5.74 18.20 -3.28
CA SER A 135 -4.99 16.94 -3.23
C SER A 135 -4.73 16.37 -4.63
N PHE A 136 -5.73 16.43 -5.51
CA PHE A 136 -5.55 16.03 -6.91
C PHE A 136 -4.55 16.92 -7.65
N ILE A 137 -4.64 18.24 -7.49
CA ILE A 137 -3.72 19.20 -8.14
C ILE A 137 -2.28 18.97 -7.67
N LEU A 138 -2.08 18.82 -6.36
CA LEU A 138 -0.75 18.53 -5.79
C LEU A 138 -0.19 17.20 -6.30
N ALA A 139 -1.04 16.17 -6.39
CA ALA A 139 -0.63 14.88 -6.95
C ALA A 139 -0.21 14.99 -8.42
N VAL A 140 -0.92 15.78 -9.23
CA VAL A 140 -0.54 16.03 -10.64
C VAL A 140 0.79 16.77 -10.71
N ILE A 141 0.97 17.83 -9.91
CA ILE A 141 2.21 18.61 -9.88
C ILE A 141 3.39 17.71 -9.52
N PHE A 142 3.24 16.89 -8.47
CA PHE A 142 4.28 15.96 -8.06
C PHE A 142 4.57 14.90 -9.14
N GLY A 143 3.53 14.33 -9.75
CA GLY A 143 3.68 13.38 -10.86
C GLY A 143 4.45 13.98 -12.03
N VAL A 144 4.11 15.22 -12.43
CA VAL A 144 4.81 15.93 -13.51
C VAL A 144 6.26 16.18 -13.14
N PHE A 145 6.53 16.61 -11.90
CA PHE A 145 7.88 16.84 -11.41
C PHE A 145 8.75 15.58 -11.52
N VAL A 146 8.27 14.43 -11.05
CA VAL A 146 9.00 13.15 -11.15
C VAL A 146 9.19 12.74 -12.62
N ALA A 147 8.16 12.92 -13.47
CA ALA A 147 8.26 12.61 -14.89
C ALA A 147 9.28 13.47 -15.64
N VAL A 148 9.38 14.77 -15.31
CA VAL A 148 10.38 15.68 -15.87
C VAL A 148 11.79 15.27 -15.46
N ILE A 149 12.00 14.90 -14.19
CA ILE A 149 13.30 14.38 -13.72
C ILE A 149 13.70 13.15 -14.54
N VAL A 150 12.79 12.18 -14.67
CA VAL A 150 13.09 10.95 -15.42
C VAL A 150 13.30 11.24 -16.90
N TYR A 151 12.53 12.14 -17.50
CA TYR A 151 12.74 12.59 -18.88
C TYR A 151 14.15 13.16 -19.09
N ILE A 152 14.65 14.00 -18.17
CA ILE A 152 16.01 14.55 -18.23
C ILE A 152 17.05 13.42 -18.13
N ILE A 153 16.87 12.47 -17.21
CA ILE A 153 17.79 11.34 -17.03
C ILE A 153 17.83 10.45 -18.28
N ILE A 154 16.67 10.08 -18.83
CA ILE A 154 16.59 9.25 -20.04
C ILE A 154 17.16 10.01 -21.25
N ASN A 155 16.97 11.32 -21.32
CA ASN A 155 17.52 12.13 -22.40
C ASN A 155 19.05 12.17 -22.45
N ARG A 156 19.73 11.93 -21.32
CA ARG A 156 21.19 11.81 -21.26
C ARG A 156 21.71 10.48 -21.83
N ILE A 157 20.84 9.50 -22.02
CA ILE A 157 21.17 8.22 -22.65
C ILE A 157 21.03 8.42 -24.17
N SER A 158 22.16 8.55 -24.85
CA SER A 158 22.22 8.63 -26.32
C SER A 158 22.69 7.30 -26.89
N MET A 159 21.91 6.73 -27.80
CA MET A 159 22.37 5.64 -28.67
C MET A 159 23.46 6.16 -29.59
N LYS A 160 24.56 5.42 -29.75
CA LYS A 160 25.48 5.66 -30.87
C LYS A 160 24.91 5.02 -32.13
N LEU A 161 25.01 5.73 -33.25
CA LEU A 161 24.55 5.24 -34.55
C LEU A 161 25.38 4.00 -34.95
N GLY A 162 24.76 2.82 -35.05
CA GLY A 162 25.42 1.55 -35.40
C GLY A 162 25.53 0.50 -34.29
N GLU A 163 24.90 0.70 -33.13
CA GLU A 163 24.87 -0.28 -32.04
C GLU A 163 24.05 -1.55 -32.37
N SER A 164 24.52 -2.70 -31.85
CA SER A 164 23.90 -4.01 -32.09
C SER A 164 22.49 -4.08 -31.49
N ILE A 165 21.62 -4.95 -32.02
CA ILE A 165 20.26 -5.18 -31.49
C ILE A 165 20.29 -5.47 -29.98
N HIS A 166 21.29 -6.24 -29.53
CA HIS A 166 21.48 -6.56 -28.11
C HIS A 166 21.75 -5.30 -27.26
N ASP A 167 22.56 -4.37 -27.76
CA ASP A 167 22.84 -3.11 -27.07
C ASP A 167 21.58 -2.23 -26.99
N GLN A 168 20.71 -2.27 -28.01
CA GLN A 168 19.43 -1.53 -27.97
C GLN A 168 18.52 -2.06 -26.84
N PHE A 169 18.43 -3.38 -26.67
CA PHE A 169 17.68 -3.99 -25.58
C PHE A 169 18.28 -3.66 -24.21
N ASN A 170 19.61 -3.71 -24.05
CA ASN A 170 20.29 -3.32 -22.81
C ASN A 170 19.98 -1.87 -22.40
N HIS A 171 19.89 -0.94 -23.37
CA HIS A 171 19.51 0.45 -23.09
C HIS A 171 18.04 0.58 -22.68
N ILE A 172 17.14 -0.18 -23.31
CA ILE A 172 15.72 -0.22 -22.94
C ILE A 172 15.55 -0.79 -21.54
N GLU A 173 16.23 -1.88 -21.19
CA GLU A 173 16.23 -2.46 -19.85
C GLU A 173 16.72 -1.46 -18.79
N LYS A 174 17.75 -0.67 -19.07
CA LYS A 174 18.18 0.41 -18.16
C LYS A 174 17.08 1.45 -17.91
N ILE A 175 16.32 1.83 -18.96
CA ILE A 175 15.19 2.75 -18.82
C ILE A 175 14.11 2.13 -17.94
N PHE A 176 13.73 0.87 -18.19
CA PHE A 176 12.77 0.16 -17.35
C PHE A 176 13.26 -0.03 -15.91
N GLY A 177 14.56 -0.26 -15.70
CA GLY A 177 15.19 -0.33 -14.38
C GLY A 177 14.96 0.93 -13.55
N ILE A 178 15.16 2.10 -14.15
CA ILE A 178 14.90 3.39 -13.50
C ILE A 178 13.41 3.53 -13.14
N MET A 179 12.51 3.14 -14.05
CA MET A 179 11.06 3.16 -13.79
C MET A 179 10.67 2.23 -12.64
N MET A 180 11.28 1.04 -12.56
CA MET A 180 11.01 0.05 -11.52
C MET A 180 11.40 0.53 -10.13
N ILE A 181 12.42 1.40 -9.97
CA ILE A 181 12.77 1.98 -8.67
C ILE A 181 11.58 2.76 -8.09
N PHE A 182 10.91 3.58 -8.90
CA PHE A 182 9.75 4.36 -8.46
C PHE A 182 8.55 3.46 -8.15
N SER A 183 8.26 2.48 -9.00
CA SER A 183 7.16 1.52 -8.81
C SER A 183 7.38 0.63 -7.57
N ALA A 184 8.61 0.17 -7.33
CA ALA A 184 8.96 -0.60 -6.14
C ALA A 184 8.82 0.25 -4.86
N SER A 185 9.27 1.50 -4.91
CA SER A 185 9.08 2.46 -3.80
C SER A 185 7.58 2.71 -3.53
N ALA A 186 6.77 2.83 -4.59
CA ALA A 186 5.31 2.97 -4.50
C ALA A 186 4.68 1.77 -3.79
N MET A 187 5.06 0.56 -4.21
CA MET A 187 4.57 -0.68 -3.66
C MET A 187 4.97 -0.82 -2.19
N ALA A 188 6.22 -0.54 -1.85
CA ALA A 188 6.71 -0.58 -0.47
C ALA A 188 5.94 0.39 0.43
N PHE A 189 5.69 1.62 -0.03
CA PHE A 189 4.91 2.60 0.72
C PHE A 189 3.44 2.17 0.89
N ALA A 190 2.78 1.75 -0.19
CA ALA A 190 1.38 1.35 -0.15
C ALA A 190 1.16 0.09 0.70
N HIS A 191 2.05 -0.89 0.60
CA HIS A 191 2.01 -2.11 1.40
C HIS A 191 2.30 -1.81 2.87
N GLY A 192 3.38 -1.08 3.15
CA GLY A 192 3.77 -0.69 4.50
C GLY A 192 2.66 0.09 5.20
N SER A 193 2.05 1.09 4.54
CA SER A 193 0.95 1.87 5.13
C SER A 193 -0.28 1.01 5.46
N ASN A 194 -0.59 -0.01 4.66
CA ASN A 194 -1.72 -0.90 4.93
C ASN A 194 -1.40 -1.88 6.08
N ASP A 195 -0.19 -2.42 6.11
CA ASP A 195 0.23 -3.34 7.19
C ASP A 195 0.37 -2.63 8.54
N VAL A 196 0.84 -1.38 8.55
CA VAL A 196 0.86 -0.56 9.77
C VAL A 196 -0.56 -0.44 10.32
N ALA A 197 -1.56 -0.20 9.47
CA ALA A 197 -2.95 -0.10 9.91
C ALA A 197 -3.48 -1.42 10.50
N ASN A 198 -3.05 -2.58 9.99
CA ASN A 198 -3.45 -3.89 10.52
C ASN A 198 -2.97 -4.11 11.96
N GLY A 199 -1.74 -3.71 12.27
CA GLY A 199 -1.20 -3.82 13.64
C GLY A 199 -1.73 -2.74 14.59
N ILE A 200 -1.92 -1.52 14.08
CA ILE A 200 -2.29 -0.37 14.90
C ILE A 200 -3.79 -0.30 15.19
N GLY A 201 -4.66 -0.79 14.31
CA GLY A 201 -6.11 -0.73 14.52
C GLY A 201 -6.56 -1.30 15.88
N PRO A 202 -6.19 -2.55 16.21
CA PRO A 202 -6.50 -3.13 17.53
C PRO A 202 -5.80 -2.41 18.69
N MET A 203 -4.55 -1.97 18.51
CA MET A 203 -3.81 -1.20 19.52
C MET A 203 -4.50 0.13 19.85
N ALA A 204 -4.97 0.84 18.83
CA ALA A 204 -5.68 2.09 18.98
C ALA A 204 -7.02 1.91 19.69
N ALA A 205 -7.72 0.80 19.44
CA ALA A 205 -8.94 0.44 20.16
C ALA A 205 -8.66 0.15 21.64
N ILE A 206 -7.57 -0.54 21.96
CA ILE A 206 -7.14 -0.78 23.35
C ILE A 206 -6.85 0.55 24.05
N VAL A 207 -6.00 1.39 23.45
CA VAL A 207 -5.59 2.67 24.03
C VAL A 207 -6.80 3.59 24.21
N SER A 208 -7.70 3.68 23.22
CA SER A 208 -8.88 4.53 23.36
C SER A 208 -9.81 4.10 24.48
N ILE A 209 -9.97 2.80 24.71
CA ILE A 209 -10.81 2.28 25.80
C ILE A 209 -10.18 2.58 27.17
N VAL A 210 -8.85 2.43 27.27
CA VAL A 210 -8.10 2.71 28.50
C VAL A 210 -8.08 4.20 28.83
N GLU A 211 -7.84 5.06 27.85
CA GLU A 211 -7.81 6.52 28.02
C GLU A 211 -9.19 7.13 28.29
N SER A 212 -10.25 6.55 27.70
CA SER A 212 -11.62 7.05 27.87
C SER A 212 -12.30 6.52 29.15
N GLY A 213 -11.58 5.85 30.04
CA GLY A 213 -12.13 5.31 31.30
C GLY A 213 -13.24 4.28 31.10
N GLY A 214 -13.29 3.60 29.95
CA GLY A 214 -14.31 2.61 29.60
C GLY A 214 -15.47 3.11 28.73
N GLU A 215 -15.54 4.40 28.38
CA GLU A 215 -16.51 4.90 27.40
C GLU A 215 -15.99 4.79 25.95
N MET A 216 -16.85 4.36 25.03
CA MET A 216 -16.50 4.30 23.60
C MET A 216 -16.53 5.70 22.98
N ALA A 217 -15.46 6.48 23.17
CA ALA A 217 -15.33 7.79 22.54
C ALA A 217 -15.28 7.65 21.00
N GLN A 218 -16.16 8.39 20.32
CA GLN A 218 -16.42 8.28 18.88
C GLN A 218 -15.36 8.94 17.97
N LYS A 219 -14.29 9.50 18.53
CA LYS A 219 -13.14 10.03 17.80
C LYS A 219 -11.85 9.67 18.52
N SER A 220 -11.30 8.51 18.17
CA SER A 220 -9.93 8.16 18.55
C SER A 220 -8.98 8.95 17.63
N SER A 221 -8.44 10.06 18.13
CA SER A 221 -7.22 10.61 17.57
C SER A 221 -6.12 9.59 17.86
N LEU A 222 -5.71 8.83 16.84
CA LEU A 222 -4.63 7.86 16.96
C LEU A 222 -3.35 8.57 17.44
N PRO A 223 -2.81 8.23 18.63
CA PRO A 223 -1.58 8.84 19.10
C PRO A 223 -0.41 8.54 18.15
N LEU A 224 0.38 9.55 17.82
CA LEU A 224 1.48 9.45 16.87
C LEU A 224 2.54 8.42 17.30
N TRP A 225 2.69 8.17 18.60
CA TRP A 225 3.60 7.15 19.12
C TRP A 225 3.21 5.73 18.69
N ILE A 226 1.91 5.42 18.56
CA ILE A 226 1.46 4.10 18.09
C ILE A 226 1.85 3.92 16.62
N LEU A 227 1.72 4.99 15.82
CA LEU A 227 2.13 5.02 14.42
C LEU A 227 3.63 4.77 14.26
N LEU A 228 4.44 5.40 15.11
CA LEU A 228 5.89 5.21 15.12
C LEU A 228 6.29 3.78 15.50
N ILE A 229 5.64 3.18 16.52
CA ILE A 229 5.90 1.79 16.90
C ILE A 229 5.55 0.83 15.78
N GLY A 230 4.37 1.00 15.15
CA GLY A 230 3.97 0.15 14.02
C GLY A 230 4.91 0.27 12.83
N GLY A 231 5.32 1.50 12.48
CA GLY A 231 6.29 1.75 11.42
C GLY A 231 7.66 1.11 11.71
N PHE A 232 8.18 1.31 12.93
CA PHE A 232 9.45 0.72 13.35
C PHE A 232 9.41 -0.83 13.36
N GLY A 233 8.30 -1.41 13.81
CA GLY A 233 8.09 -2.85 13.81
C GLY A 233 8.15 -3.47 12.41
N ILE A 234 7.53 -2.84 11.41
CA ILE A 234 7.60 -3.32 10.02
C ILE A 234 9.04 -3.23 9.47
N VAL A 235 9.75 -2.13 9.74
CA VAL A 235 11.13 -1.97 9.28
C VAL A 235 12.06 -3.05 9.86
N LEU A 236 11.89 -3.38 11.15
CA LEU A 236 12.63 -4.48 11.77
C LEU A 236 12.22 -5.84 11.19
N GLY A 237 10.93 -6.06 10.96
CA GLY A 237 10.40 -7.29 10.38
C GLY A 237 10.92 -7.57 8.98
N CYS A 238 11.08 -6.55 8.13
CA CYS A 238 11.62 -6.70 6.77
C CYS A 238 13.10 -7.13 6.74
N ARG A 239 13.82 -7.09 7.87
CA ARG A 239 15.22 -7.50 7.98
C ARG A 239 15.39 -8.99 8.37
N LEU A 240 14.32 -9.63 8.86
CA LEU A 240 14.28 -11.02 9.32
C LEU A 240 13.78 -11.94 8.20
#